data_AF-A0A2S9FK96-F1
#
_entry.id   AF-A0A2S9FK96-F1
#
_cell.length_a   1.000
_cell.length_b   1.000
_cell.length_c   1.000
_cell.angle_alpha   90.00
_cell.angle_beta   90.00
_cell.angle_gamma   90.00
#
_symmetry.space_group_name_H-M   'P 1'
#
loop_
_entity.id
_entity.type
_entity.pdbx_description
1 polymer ?
#
loop_
_entity_poly.entity_id
_entity_poly.type
_entity_poly.pdbx_seq_one_letter_code
_entity_poly.pdbx_strand_id
1 'polypeptide(L)'
;RFMNFYPFEDIETISPRPMLFITGDQAHSREFSEQAYQLAAEPKQLVTIPGAGHVDLYDRTDLIPFDTLATFFQANLANGR
;
A
#
# COMPACT_ATOMS: atom_id res chain seq x y z
N ARG A 1 -27.35 -11.22 2.61
CA ARG A 1 -26.21 -10.40 2.17
C ARG A 1 -26.25 -9.11 2.98
N PHE A 2 -25.35 -8.95 3.95
CA PHE A 2 -25.22 -7.73 4.75
C PHE A 2 -23.74 -7.43 4.89
N MET A 3 -23.26 -6.52 4.04
CA MET A 3 -22.03 -5.72 4.11
C MET A 3 -22.18 -4.73 2.95
N ASN A 4 -22.62 -3.51 3.22
CA ASN A 4 -23.00 -2.50 2.22
C ASN A 4 -21.81 -1.75 1.61
N PHE A 5 -20.59 -2.29 1.72
CA PHE A 5 -19.37 -1.63 1.26
C PHE A 5 -18.33 -2.66 0.82
N TYR A 6 -17.80 -2.47 -0.39
CA TYR A 6 -16.78 -3.32 -1.00
C TYR A 6 -15.53 -2.46 -1.28
N PRO A 7 -14.57 -2.37 -0.34
CA PRO A 7 -13.46 -1.40 -0.42
C PRO A 7 -12.52 -1.58 -1.62
N PHE A 8 -12.54 -2.75 -2.25
CA PHE A 8 -11.67 -3.09 -3.38
C PHE A 8 -12.43 -3.27 -4.69
N GLU A 9 -13.73 -2.93 -4.72
CA GLU A 9 -14.48 -2.89 -5.98
C GLU A 9 -13.82 -1.87 -6.92
N ASP A 10 -13.62 -2.27 -8.16
CA ASP A 10 -12.95 -1.49 -9.22
C ASP A 10 -11.50 -1.06 -8.93
N ILE A 11 -10.80 -1.69 -7.98
CA ILE A 11 -9.40 -1.35 -7.64
C ILE A 11 -8.45 -1.45 -8.85
N GLU A 12 -8.75 -2.34 -9.80
CA GLU A 12 -8.01 -2.49 -11.05
C GLU A 12 -8.07 -1.23 -11.95
N THR A 13 -9.12 -0.40 -11.81
CA THR A 13 -9.28 0.85 -12.56
C THR A 13 -8.30 1.95 -12.13
N ILE A 14 -7.53 1.72 -11.06
CA ILE A 14 -6.43 2.60 -10.68
C ILE A 14 -5.33 2.57 -11.77
N SER A 15 -5.10 1.41 -12.38
CA SER A 15 -4.20 1.26 -13.53
C SER A 15 -4.56 2.24 -14.66
N PRO A 16 -3.58 2.83 -15.36
CA PRO A 16 -2.12 2.58 -15.30
C PRO A 16 -1.39 3.40 -14.22
N ARG A 17 -2.09 4.08 -13.32
CA ARG A 17 -1.44 4.81 -12.23
C ARG A 17 -0.78 3.81 -11.27
N PRO A 18 0.46 4.06 -10.83
CA PRO A 18 1.17 3.13 -9.97
C PRO A 18 0.57 3.09 -8.56
N MET A 19 0.59 1.91 -7.96
CA MET A 19 0.14 1.68 -6.57
C MET A 19 1.27 1.11 -5.71
N LEU A 20 1.49 1.70 -4.54
CA LEU A 20 2.41 1.19 -3.52
C LEU A 20 1.61 0.85 -2.25
N PHE A 21 1.65 -0.41 -1.86
CA PHE A 21 1.13 -0.90 -0.59
C PHE A 21 2.28 -1.09 0.39
N ILE A 22 2.11 -0.63 1.63
CA ILE A 22 3.08 -0.83 2.73
C ILE A 22 2.34 -1.48 3.90
N THR A 23 2.90 -2.55 4.46
CA THR A 23 2.33 -3.24 5.61
C THR A 23 3.42 -3.81 6.51
N GLY A 24 3.13 -3.98 7.79
CA GLY A 24 4.02 -4.66 8.73
C GLY A 24 3.84 -6.17 8.66
N ASP A 25 4.90 -6.97 8.83
CA ASP A 25 4.78 -8.44 8.79
C ASP A 25 4.04 -9.03 10.00
N GLN A 26 4.01 -8.32 11.14
CA GLN A 26 3.27 -8.65 12.36
C GLN A 26 1.94 -7.91 12.46
N ALA A 27 1.55 -7.13 11.44
CA ALA A 27 0.30 -6.40 11.46
C ALA A 27 -0.88 -7.35 11.26
N HIS A 28 -1.83 -7.36 12.21
CA HIS A 28 -3.11 -8.08 12.02
C HIS A 28 -3.86 -7.62 10.76
N SER A 29 -3.64 -6.36 10.35
CA SER A 29 -4.23 -5.78 9.14
C SER A 29 -3.52 -6.16 7.84
N ARG A 30 -2.46 -6.97 7.88
CA ARG A 30 -1.63 -7.33 6.71
C ARG A 30 -2.45 -7.94 5.57
N GLU A 31 -3.42 -8.79 5.91
CA GLU A 31 -4.29 -9.47 4.95
C GLU A 31 -5.03 -8.49 4.03
N PHE A 32 -5.39 -7.29 4.52
CA PHE A 32 -6.05 -6.27 3.70
C PHE A 32 -5.12 -5.74 2.60
N SER A 33 -3.85 -5.49 2.92
CA SER A 33 -2.86 -5.04 1.94
C SER A 33 -2.55 -6.12 0.91
N GLU A 34 -2.44 -7.38 1.33
CA GLU A 34 -2.20 -8.51 0.43
C GLU A 34 -3.39 -8.76 -0.50
N GLN A 35 -4.61 -8.72 0.02
CA GLN A 35 -5.82 -8.86 -0.78
C GLN A 35 -5.95 -7.71 -1.80
N ALA A 36 -5.76 -6.46 -1.36
CA ALA A 36 -5.78 -5.31 -2.25
C ALA A 36 -4.70 -5.41 -3.34
N TYR A 37 -3.48 -5.84 -2.97
CA TYR A 37 -2.40 -6.06 -3.92
C TYR A 37 -2.72 -7.17 -4.93
N GLN A 38 -3.35 -8.27 -4.52
CA GLN A 38 -3.77 -9.33 -5.43
C GLN A 38 -4.82 -8.84 -6.44
N LEU A 39 -5.78 -8.03 -6.00
CA LEU A 39 -6.87 -7.51 -6.83
C LEU A 39 -6.44 -6.35 -7.75
N ALA A 40 -5.49 -5.51 -7.34
CA ALA A 40 -5.02 -4.38 -8.14
C ALA A 40 -4.38 -4.82 -9.47
N ALA A 41 -4.50 -3.99 -10.50
CA ALA A 41 -3.76 -4.17 -11.76
C ALA A 41 -2.35 -3.53 -11.67
N GLU A 42 -1.45 -3.94 -12.56
CA GLU A 42 -0.11 -3.34 -12.69
C GLU A 42 -0.20 -1.87 -13.20
N PRO A 43 0.78 -1.00 -12.90
CA PRO A 43 1.97 -1.25 -12.07
C PRO A 43 1.69 -1.18 -10.57
N LYS A 44 2.08 -2.21 -9.80
CA LYS A 44 1.87 -2.29 -8.35
C LYS A 44 3.07 -2.83 -7.58
N GLN A 45 3.21 -2.42 -6.32
CA GLN A 45 4.27 -2.84 -5.42
C GLN A 45 3.71 -3.12 -4.02
N LEU A 46 4.22 -4.17 -3.36
CA LEU A 46 3.95 -4.47 -1.95
C LEU A 46 5.27 -4.48 -1.17
N VAL A 47 5.35 -3.64 -0.14
CA VAL A 47 6.49 -3.55 0.77
C VAL A 47 6.07 -4.02 2.14
N THR A 48 6.74 -5.05 2.64
CA THR A 48 6.49 -5.63 3.96
C THR A 48 7.63 -5.23 4.91
N ILE A 49 7.30 -4.56 6.01
CA ILE A 49 8.25 -4.09 7.03
C ILE A 49 8.44 -5.17 8.11
N PRO A 50 9.64 -5.77 8.23
CA PRO A 50 9.89 -6.82 9.22
C PRO A 50 9.75 -6.31 10.65
N GLY A 51 9.07 -7.08 11.50
CA GLY A 51 8.87 -6.78 12.92
C GLY A 51 7.88 -5.66 13.23
N ALA A 52 7.26 -5.04 12.22
CA ALA A 52 6.27 -3.97 12.43
C ALA A 52 4.85 -4.53 12.58
N GLY A 53 4.14 -4.06 13.60
CA GLY A 53 2.70 -4.20 13.75
C GLY A 53 1.92 -3.07 13.05
N HIS A 54 0.59 -3.08 13.20
CA HIS A 54 -0.30 -2.10 12.56
C HIS A 54 -0.01 -0.66 13.00
N VAL A 55 0.12 -0.45 14.32
CA VAL A 55 0.30 0.89 14.90
C VAL A 55 1.75 1.37 14.84
N ASP A 56 2.72 0.46 14.67
CA ASP A 56 4.14 0.85 14.59
C ASP A 56 4.39 1.79 13.41
N LEU A 57 3.69 1.61 12.30
CA LEU A 57 3.83 2.47 11.11
C LEU A 57 3.14 3.84 11.25
N TYR A 58 2.58 4.18 12.42
CA TYR A 58 1.93 5.47 12.66
C TYR A 58 2.93 6.53 13.12
N ASP A 59 3.87 6.15 13.98
CA ASP A 59 4.77 7.10 14.67
C ASP A 59 6.22 6.61 14.84
N ARG A 60 6.51 5.31 14.65
CA ARG A 60 7.87 4.80 14.74
C ARG A 60 8.65 5.09 13.47
N THR A 61 9.26 6.28 13.46
CA THR A 61 10.05 6.79 12.32
C THR A 61 11.21 5.87 11.91
N ASP A 62 11.68 4.98 12.78
CA ASP A 62 12.67 3.94 12.49
C ASP A 62 12.11 2.78 11.65
N LEU A 63 10.78 2.59 11.63
CA LEU A 63 10.09 1.54 10.87
C LEU A 63 9.35 2.07 9.64
N ILE A 64 8.94 3.34 9.64
CA ILE A 64 8.23 3.94 8.49
C ILE A 64 9.21 4.07 7.31
N PRO A 65 8.92 3.46 6.14
CA PRO A 65 9.83 3.46 4.99
C PRO A 65 9.75 4.77 4.20
N PHE A 66 10.15 5.90 4.80
CA PHE A 66 10.08 7.23 4.19
C PHE A 66 10.86 7.31 2.88
N ASP A 67 12.01 6.67 2.78
CA ASP A 67 12.81 6.65 1.54
C ASP A 67 12.09 5.95 0.39
N THR A 68 11.37 4.86 0.68
CA THR A 68 10.52 4.16 -0.31
C THR A 68 9.39 5.06 -0.80
N LEU A 69 8.70 5.74 0.13
CA LEU A 69 7.64 6.70 -0.20
C LEU A 69 8.18 7.85 -1.05
N ALA A 70 9.30 8.45 -0.64
CA ALA A 70 9.94 9.55 -1.35
C ALA A 70 10.34 9.12 -2.76
N THR A 71 10.99 7.96 -2.92
CA THR A 71 11.37 7.41 -4.21
C THR A 71 10.16 7.17 -5.11
N PHE A 72 9.11 6.54 -4.57
CA PHE A 72 7.88 6.26 -5.30
C PHE A 72 7.21 7.54 -5.81
N PHE A 73 7.03 8.55 -4.96
CA PHE A 73 6.39 9.79 -5.38
C PHE A 73 7.26 10.63 -6.30
N GLN A 74 8.57 10.69 -6.07
CA GLN A 74 9.50 11.38 -7.00
C GLN A 74 9.44 10.77 -8.39
N ALA A 75 9.44 9.43 -8.50
CA ALA A 75 9.37 8.76 -9.80
C ALA A 75 8.04 9.01 -10.54
N ASN A 76 6.93 9.11 -9.80
CA ASN A 76 5.59 9.07 -10.40
C ASN A 76 4.84 10.41 -10.42
N LEU A 77 5.36 11.45 -9.74
CA LEU A 77 4.79 12.80 -9.72
C LEU A 77 5.71 13.87 -10.33
N ALA A 78 6.98 13.55 -10.62
CA ALA A 78 7.92 14.54 -11.18
C ALA A 78 7.54 15.08 -12.57
N ASN A 79 6.66 14.39 -13.31
CA ASN A 79 6.26 14.75 -14.67
C ASN A 79 4.91 15.47 -14.76
N GLY A 80 4.47 16.15 -13.69
CA GLY A 80 3.25 16.99 -13.69
C GLY A 80 3.36 18.29 -14.51
N ARG A 81 3.76 18.18 -15.79
CA ARG A 81 3.55 19.20 -16.83
C ARG A 81 2.49 18.73 -17.80
#